data_AF-A0A3S5A7Z1-F1
#
_entry.id   AF-A0A3S5A7Z1-F1
#
_cell.length_a   1.000
_cell.length_b   1.000
_cell.length_c   1.000
_cell.angle_alpha   90.00
_cell.angle_beta   90.00
_cell.angle_gamma   90.00
#
_symmetry.space_group_name_H-M   'P 1'
#
loop_
_entity.id
_entity.type
_entity.pdbx_description
1 polymer ?
#
loop_
_entity_poly.entity_id
_entity_poly.type
_entity_poly.pdbx_seq_one_letter_code
_entity_poly.pdbx_strand_id
1 'polypeptide(L)'
;MSDSSWLNQCSTPCITYGLRGIIYFYVEVMGIYSVLHSGYHGGAVCEPMHDLIALLASLVDTSGFPVVPGIFEDVQCDDEEELK
;
A
#
# COMPACT_ATOMS: atom_id res chain seq x y z
N MET A 1 16.34 1.82 -5.19
CA MET A 1 16.64 2.44 -6.48
C MET A 1 16.39 3.93 -6.32
N SER A 2 17.29 4.79 -6.82
CA SER A 2 17.16 6.25 -6.71
C SER A 2 16.58 6.77 -8.02
N ASP A 3 15.27 7.02 -8.05
CA ASP A 3 14.59 7.55 -9.23
C ASP A 3 14.75 9.07 -9.27
N SER A 4 15.91 9.55 -9.74
CA SER A 4 16.10 10.97 -10.06
C SER A 4 15.46 11.25 -11.42
N SER A 5 14.18 11.58 -11.42
CA SER A 5 13.45 11.97 -12.63
C SER A 5 13.72 13.43 -12.98
N TRP A 6 14.22 13.68 -14.19
CA TRP A 6 14.36 15.03 -14.74
C TRP A 6 12.96 15.54 -15.12
N LEU A 7 12.37 16.37 -14.25
CA LEU A 7 10.98 16.81 -14.39
C LEU A 7 10.71 17.81 -15.53
N ASN A 8 11.74 18.30 -16.24
CA ASN A 8 11.57 19.11 -17.46
C ASN A 8 12.80 18.95 -18.37
N GLN A 9 12.58 19.01 -19.68
CA GLN A 9 13.63 18.96 -20.70
C GLN A 9 14.71 20.03 -20.44
N CYS A 10 15.88 19.58 -19.99
CA CYS A 10 17.20 20.19 -20.16
C CYS A 10 17.47 21.59 -19.58
N SER A 11 16.55 22.26 -18.86
CA SER A 11 16.79 23.66 -18.43
C SER A 11 17.00 23.87 -16.93
N THR A 12 16.62 22.93 -16.07
CA THR A 12 16.75 23.11 -14.61
C THR A 12 17.35 21.85 -13.98
N PRO A 13 18.55 21.93 -13.39
CA PRO A 13 19.11 20.79 -12.67
C PRO A 13 18.27 20.51 -11.41
N CYS A 14 17.87 19.25 -11.22
CA CYS A 14 17.18 18.79 -10.03
C CYS A 14 18.18 18.07 -9.12
N ILE A 15 18.24 18.46 -7.85
CA ILE A 15 19.00 17.75 -6.82
C ILE A 15 17.99 17.09 -5.88
N THR A 16 17.93 15.77 -5.91
CA THR A 16 17.09 14.98 -4.99
C THR A 16 17.83 14.83 -3.66
N TYR A 17 17.40 15.56 -2.63
CA TYR A 17 18.00 15.52 -1.29
C TYR A 17 17.28 14.56 -0.32
N GLY A 18 16.12 14.01 -0.73
CA GLY A 18 15.33 13.09 0.07
C GLY A 18 14.57 12.10 -0.81
N LEU A 19 14.47 10.85 -0.33
CA LEU A 19 13.67 9.79 -0.93
C LEU A 19 12.79 9.19 0.17
N ARG A 20 11.54 8.87 -0.16
CA ARG A 20 10.63 8.22 0.78
C ARG A 20 11.06 6.76 0.99
N GLY A 21 11.08 6.32 2.25
CA GLY A 21 11.27 4.91 2.60
C GLY A 21 10.08 4.05 2.12
N ILE A 22 10.36 2.79 1.78
CA ILE A 22 9.35 1.81 1.37
C ILE A 22 9.49 0.57 2.23
N ILE A 23 8.38 0.05 2.74
CA ILE A 23 8.31 -1.21 3.48
C ILE A 23 7.37 -2.15 2.72
N TYR A 24 7.81 -3.38 2.48
CA TYR A 24 7.03 -4.42 1.83
C TYR A 24 6.53 -5.44 2.85
N PHE A 25 5.24 -5.74 2.79
CA PHE A 25 4.60 -6.77 3.61
C PHE A 25 4.05 -7.87 2.71
N TYR A 26 4.11 -9.12 3.18
CA TYR A 26 3.52 -10.26 2.53
C TYR A 26 2.37 -10.78 3.38
N VAL A 27 1.20 -10.96 2.77
CA VAL A 27 -0.01 -11.47 3.42
C VAL A 27 -0.44 -12.72 2.68
N GLU A 28 -0.49 -13.85 3.37
CA GLU A 28 -0.95 -15.12 2.84
C GLU A 28 -2.22 -15.56 3.56
N VAL A 29 -3.27 -15.85 2.80
CA VAL A 29 -4.54 -16.37 3.32
C VAL A 29 -4.71 -17.79 2.77
N MET A 30 -4.61 -18.78 3.66
CA MET A 30 -4.79 -20.18 3.29
C MET A 30 -6.22 -20.65 3.58
N GLY A 31 -6.87 -21.21 2.57
CA GLY A 31 -8.17 -21.87 2.67
C GLY A 31 -8.06 -23.40 2.66
N ILE A 32 -9.12 -24.09 2.25
CA ILE A 32 -9.13 -25.57 2.12
C ILE A 32 -8.10 -26.03 1.07
N TYR A 33 -7.43 -27.16 1.35
CA TYR A 33 -6.34 -27.74 0.56
C TYR A 33 -6.71 -28.20 -0.88
N SER A 34 -8.00 -28.21 -1.24
CA SER A 34 -8.48 -28.69 -2.53
C SER A 34 -9.17 -27.57 -3.32
N VAL A 35 -8.85 -27.44 -4.61
CA VAL A 35 -9.54 -26.53 -5.53
C VAL A 35 -11.00 -26.98 -5.70
N LEU A 36 -11.94 -26.25 -5.10
CA LEU A 36 -13.36 -26.55 -5.20
C LEU A 36 -13.95 -25.82 -6.41
N HIS A 37 -14.79 -26.51 -7.18
CA HIS A 37 -15.53 -25.90 -8.29
C HIS A 37 -16.56 -24.90 -7.72
N SER A 38 -16.36 -23.61 -8.00
CA SER A 38 -17.21 -22.52 -7.49
C SER A 38 -18.70 -22.69 -7.82
N GLY A 39 -19.05 -23.43 -8.87
CA GLY A 39 -20.44 -23.74 -9.21
C GLY A 39 -21.16 -24.75 -8.29
N TYR A 40 -20.46 -25.66 -7.61
CA TYR A 40 -21.09 -26.69 -6.75
C TYR A 40 -20.93 -26.39 -5.24
N HIS A 41 -19.86 -25.67 -4.88
CA HIS A 41 -19.59 -25.28 -3.48
C HIS A 41 -19.64 -23.76 -3.25
N GLY A 42 -20.10 -22.99 -4.24
CA GLY A 42 -20.26 -21.54 -4.13
C GLY A 42 -21.28 -21.19 -3.04
N GLY A 43 -20.77 -20.81 -1.87
CA GLY A 43 -21.57 -20.43 -0.70
C GLY A 43 -21.50 -21.38 0.50
N ALA A 44 -20.80 -22.53 0.41
CA ALA A 44 -20.66 -23.47 1.53
C ALA A 44 -19.31 -23.36 2.28
N VAL A 45 -18.32 -22.70 1.69
CA VAL A 45 -16.95 -22.60 2.21
C VAL A 45 -16.47 -21.15 2.12
N CYS A 46 -15.75 -20.67 3.14
CA CYS A 46 -15.06 -19.38 3.08
C CYS A 46 -14.07 -19.35 1.91
N GLU A 47 -14.29 -18.46 0.95
CA GLU A 47 -13.39 -18.29 -0.18
C GLU A 47 -12.20 -17.43 0.26
N PRO A 48 -10.96 -17.98 0.26
CA PRO A 48 -9.78 -17.27 0.75
C PRO A 48 -9.49 -15.98 -0.05
N MET A 49 -9.98 -15.90 -1.30
CA MET A 49 -9.90 -14.68 -2.11
C MET A 49 -10.75 -13.55 -1.52
N HIS A 50 -11.95 -13.85 -1.03
CA HIS A 50 -12.85 -12.83 -0.45
C HIS A 50 -12.26 -12.29 0.85
N ASP A 51 -11.71 -13.18 1.68
CA ASP A 51 -11.03 -12.82 2.92
C ASP A 51 -9.76 -11.99 2.65
N LEU A 52 -8.98 -12.35 1.63
CA LEU A 52 -7.82 -11.57 1.21
C LEU A 52 -8.22 -10.15 0.74
N ILE A 53 -9.28 -10.04 -0.06
CA ILE A 53 -9.79 -8.74 -0.51
C ILE A 53 -10.28 -7.91 0.67
N ALA A 54 -11.01 -8.51 1.61
CA ALA A 54 -11.48 -7.83 2.81
C ALA A 54 -10.31 -7.34 3.68
N LEU A 55 -9.27 -8.15 3.83
CA LEU A 55 -8.06 -7.77 4.57
C LEU A 55 -7.35 -6.59 3.90
N LEU A 56 -7.12 -6.66 2.59
CA LEU A 56 -6.51 -5.55 1.84
C LEU A 56 -7.36 -4.27 1.88
N ALA A 57 -8.69 -4.40 1.80
CA ALA A 57 -9.62 -3.28 1.89
C ALA A 57 -9.63 -2.64 3.30
N SER A 58 -9.37 -3.42 4.36
CA SER A 58 -9.30 -2.88 5.72
C SER A 58 -8.08 -1.98 5.99
N LEU A 59 -7.04 -2.07 5.14
CA LEU A 59 -5.81 -1.31 5.31
C LEU A 59 -5.89 0.12 4.75
N VAL A 60 -6.84 0.39 3.83
CA VAL A 60 -6.93 1.66 3.09
C VAL A 60 -8.39 2.12 3.02
N ASP A 61 -8.64 3.39 3.31
CA ASP A 61 -9.96 4.01 3.19
C ASP A 61 -10.32 4.29 1.72
N THR A 62 -11.59 4.54 1.45
CA THR A 62 -12.15 4.98 0.16
C THR A 62 -11.46 6.21 -0.43
N SER A 63 -10.86 7.06 0.42
CA SER A 63 -10.11 8.24 0.01
C SER A 63 -8.62 7.95 -0.29
N GLY A 64 -8.19 6.68 -0.19
CA GLY A 64 -6.81 6.26 -0.43
C GLY A 64 -5.86 6.45 0.76
N PHE A 65 -6.38 6.83 1.93
CA PHE A 65 -5.57 6.99 3.14
C PHE A 65 -5.43 5.68 3.91
N PRO A 66 -4.23 5.33 4.42
CA PRO A 66 -4.05 4.13 5.21
C PRO A 66 -4.76 4.27 6.57
N VAL A 67 -5.52 3.24 6.97
CA VAL A 67 -6.34 3.24 8.20
C VAL A 67 -5.62 2.55 9.36
N VAL A 68 -4.34 2.21 9.18
CA VAL A 68 -3.55 1.52 10.20
C VAL A 68 -3.37 2.44 11.43
N PRO A 69 -3.75 2.00 12.64
CA PRO A 69 -3.61 2.80 13.84
C PRO A 69 -2.13 3.11 14.11
N GLY A 70 -1.85 4.34 14.54
CA GLY A 70 -0.49 4.79 14.84
C GLY A 70 0.37 5.16 13.63
N ILE A 71 -0.12 5.03 12.39
CA ILE A 71 0.73 5.24 11.20
C ILE A 71 1.22 6.68 11.03
N PHE A 72 0.49 7.66 11.58
CA PHE A 72 0.84 9.07 11.51
C PHE A 72 1.38 9.65 12.82
N GLU A 73 1.52 8.84 13.89
CA GLU A 73 1.98 9.34 15.20
C GLU A 73 3.46 9.75 15.19
N ASP A 74 4.28 9.04 14.42
CA ASP A 74 5.72 9.28 14.29
C ASP A 74 6.09 10.19 13.11
N VAL A 75 5.10 10.77 12.41
CA VAL A 75 5.37 11.68 11.30
C VAL A 75 5.84 13.02 11.86
N GLN A 76 7.07 13.40 11.52
CA GLN A 76 7.61 14.70 11.89
C GLN A 76 6.80 15.81 11.21
N CYS A 77 6.42 16.84 11.99
CA CYS A 77 5.80 18.03 11.45
C CYS A 77 6.82 18.80 10.61
N ASP A 78 6.35 19.40 9.51
CA ASP A 78 7.19 20.24 8.65
C ASP A 78 7.65 21.49 9.41
N ASP A 79 8.96 21.77 9.40
CA ASP A 79 9.53 23.04 9.84
C ASP A 79 9.28 24.13 8.78
N GLU A 80 9.02 25.38 9.18
CA GLU A 80 8.77 26.51 8.25
C GLU A 80 9.91 26.77 7.26
N GLU A 81 11.11 26.24 7.51
CA GLU A 81 12.26 26.31 6.61
C GLU A 81 12.19 25.31 5.44
N GLU A 82 11.52 24.16 5.59
CA GLU A 82 11.38 23.15 4.53
C GLU A 82 10.19 23.42 3.58
N LEU A 83 9.27 24.30 3.97
CA LEU A 83 8.09 24.70 3.18
C LEU A 83 8.34 25.85 2.19
N LYS A 84 9.57 26.40 2.12
CA LYS A 84 9.99 27.50 1.22
C LYS A 84 10.68 27.00 -0.04
#